data_AF-A0A482X1S8-F1
#
_entry.id   AF-A0A482X1S8-F1
#
_cell.length_a   1.000
_cell.length_b   1.000
_cell.length_c   1.000
_cell.angle_alpha   90.00
_cell.angle_beta   90.00
_cell.angle_gamma   90.00
#
_symmetry.space_group_name_H-M   'P 1'
#
loop_
_entity.id
_entity.type
_entity.pdbx_description
1 polymer ?
#
loop_
_entity_poly.entity_id
_entity_poly.type
_entity_poly.pdbx_seq_one_letter_code
_entity_poly.pdbx_strand_id
1 'polypeptide(L)'
;MKRGLQSEDYLKRQQMLDISIPSQRRYMSNSTLFDELVAAASTVPNSRYSLGGNAACIASRLFNEGCEVMLAATLTPQLQKSLPSGLKVVGKPTTRDDIHLILEYKAGDSWGPFSAPRANRFILHNDEHNPLVSSLEALEEELKNFSADLLVISGLQMMDNYPFAEGARERRLSRIQKQMARQPLSTRIHFEMASFAEPHLMHYLMDNVIPYADSLGMNEQELANLVSMYTHGNVSLVSDSNPRVATVLDEMRHLVKLPAATSKQANFRIETTMKASSS
;
A
#
# COMPACT_ATOMS: atom_id res chain seq x y z
N MET A 1 -17.40 -19.84 -14.72
CA MET A 1 -17.39 -19.65 -13.25
C MET A 1 -18.42 -18.59 -12.88
N LYS A 2 -19.47 -18.96 -12.12
CA LYS A 2 -20.41 -17.97 -11.58
C LYS A 2 -19.67 -17.15 -10.52
N ARG A 3 -19.46 -15.86 -10.77
CA ARG A 3 -18.98 -14.90 -9.75
C ARG A 3 -19.98 -14.95 -8.60
N GLY A 4 -19.55 -15.37 -7.42
CA GLY A 4 -20.38 -15.33 -6.23
C GLY A 4 -20.66 -13.87 -5.92
N LEU A 5 -21.90 -13.41 -6.12
CA LEU A 5 -22.32 -12.10 -5.67
C LEU A 5 -22.14 -12.05 -4.14
N GLN A 6 -21.29 -11.14 -3.67
CA GLN A 6 -21.19 -10.84 -2.24
C GLN A 6 -22.53 -10.17 -1.85
N SER A 7 -23.34 -10.87 -1.04
CA SER A 7 -24.60 -10.36 -0.49
C SER A 7 -24.40 -9.64 0.84
N GLU A 8 -25.40 -8.89 1.30
CA GLU A 8 -25.36 -8.29 2.65
C GLU A 8 -25.09 -9.33 3.75
N ASP A 9 -25.73 -10.51 3.68
CA ASP A 9 -25.54 -11.56 4.68
C ASP A 9 -24.10 -12.11 4.67
N TYR A 10 -23.46 -12.16 3.51
CA TYR A 10 -22.03 -12.50 3.42
C TYR A 10 -21.19 -11.46 4.16
N LEU A 11 -21.44 -10.17 3.96
CA LEU A 11 -20.69 -9.09 4.60
C LEU A 11 -20.91 -9.06 6.11
N LYS A 12 -22.16 -9.23 6.57
CA LYS A 12 -22.48 -9.34 8.00
C LYS A 12 -21.68 -10.47 8.63
N ARG A 13 -21.65 -11.65 7.99
CA ARG A 13 -20.84 -12.79 8.46
C ARG A 13 -19.33 -12.50 8.45
N GLN A 14 -18.81 -11.82 7.43
CA GLN A 14 -17.38 -11.48 7.40
C GLN A 14 -17.01 -10.44 8.46
N GLN A 15 -17.82 -9.39 8.63
CA GLN A 15 -17.62 -8.42 9.71
C GLN A 15 -17.69 -9.11 11.08
N MET A 16 -18.60 -10.07 11.27
CA MET A 16 -18.71 -10.87 12.49
C MET A 16 -17.46 -11.72 12.75
N LEU A 17 -16.87 -12.33 11.72
CA LEU A 17 -15.57 -13.02 11.85
C LEU A 17 -14.45 -12.04 12.19
N ASP A 18 -14.46 -10.86 11.56
CA ASP A 18 -13.46 -9.81 11.73
C ASP A 18 -13.46 -9.17 13.13
N ILE A 19 -14.59 -9.18 13.86
CA ILE A 19 -14.65 -8.78 15.29
C ILE A 19 -13.68 -9.63 16.16
N SER A 20 -13.42 -10.87 15.76
CA SER A 20 -12.58 -11.81 16.51
C SER A 20 -11.13 -11.95 16.00
N ILE A 21 -10.75 -11.27 14.91
CA ILE A 21 -9.43 -11.41 14.27
C ILE A 21 -8.77 -10.03 13.98
N PRO A 22 -7.48 -9.96 13.57
CA PRO A 22 -6.80 -8.70 13.27
C PRO A 22 -7.47 -7.89 12.16
N SER A 23 -7.17 -6.58 12.12
CA SER A 23 -7.73 -5.63 11.15
C SER A 23 -7.59 -6.16 9.73
N GLN A 24 -8.73 -6.40 9.05
CA GLN A 24 -8.74 -6.86 7.67
C GLN A 24 -9.35 -5.81 6.75
N ARG A 25 -8.76 -5.73 5.56
CA ARG A 25 -9.23 -4.96 4.42
C ARG A 25 -9.77 -5.94 3.38
N ARG A 26 -10.95 -5.67 2.85
CA ARG A 26 -11.60 -6.56 1.87
C ARG A 26 -12.13 -5.81 0.67
N TYR A 27 -11.92 -6.42 -0.49
CA TYR A 27 -12.50 -5.97 -1.74
C TYR A 27 -13.93 -6.48 -1.91
N MET A 28 -14.82 -5.57 -2.31
CA MET A 28 -16.18 -5.87 -2.76
C MET A 28 -16.25 -5.81 -4.28
N SER A 29 -16.71 -6.88 -4.93
CA SER A 29 -16.88 -6.93 -6.38
C SER A 29 -18.22 -6.36 -6.87
N ASN A 30 -19.23 -6.30 -5.99
CA ASN A 30 -20.54 -5.75 -6.31
C ASN A 30 -20.56 -4.23 -6.10
N SER A 31 -20.24 -3.46 -7.14
CA SER A 31 -20.17 -1.99 -7.09
C SER A 31 -21.50 -1.34 -6.69
N THR A 32 -22.64 -1.84 -7.17
CA THR A 32 -23.95 -1.26 -6.84
C THR A 32 -24.25 -1.39 -5.34
N LEU A 33 -24.05 -2.58 -4.77
CA LEU A 33 -24.21 -2.77 -3.32
C LEU A 33 -23.22 -1.93 -2.53
N PHE A 34 -21.97 -1.81 -3.01
CA PHE A 34 -20.98 -0.97 -2.36
C PHE A 34 -21.43 0.50 -2.30
N ASP A 35 -21.92 1.04 -3.42
CA ASP A 35 -22.39 2.42 -3.49
C ASP A 35 -23.62 2.65 -2.59
N GLU A 36 -24.54 1.68 -2.51
CA GLU A 36 -25.67 1.69 -1.56
C GLU A 36 -25.20 1.72 -0.10
N LEU A 37 -24.19 0.91 0.24
CA LEU A 37 -23.60 0.89 1.59
C LEU A 37 -22.90 2.19 1.94
N VAL A 38 -22.17 2.80 1.00
CA VAL A 38 -21.54 4.12 1.18
C VAL A 38 -22.60 5.19 1.39
N ALA A 39 -23.66 5.19 0.58
CA ALA A 39 -24.78 6.12 0.73
C ALA A 39 -25.45 5.96 2.10
N ALA A 40 -25.74 4.72 2.52
CA ALA A 40 -26.31 4.44 3.83
C ALA A 40 -25.40 4.89 4.98
N ALA A 41 -24.11 4.55 4.92
CA ALA A 41 -23.12 4.94 5.93
C ALA A 41 -23.00 6.46 6.09
N SER A 42 -23.15 7.20 5.00
CA SER A 42 -23.12 8.68 5.01
C SER A 42 -24.27 9.30 5.81
N THR A 43 -25.40 8.58 5.94
CA THR A 43 -26.57 9.05 6.70
C THR A 43 -26.47 8.76 8.21
N VAL A 44 -25.51 7.92 8.63
CA VAL A 44 -25.34 7.54 10.03
C VAL A 44 -24.85 8.75 10.83
N PRO A 45 -25.47 9.07 11.98
CA PRO A 45 -25.01 10.16 12.84
C PRO A 45 -23.54 9.97 13.24
N ASN A 46 -22.75 11.05 13.17
CA ASN A 46 -21.30 11.06 13.42
C ASN A 46 -20.44 10.33 12.39
N SER A 47 -20.99 9.94 11.22
CA SER A 47 -20.16 9.54 10.09
C SER A 47 -19.23 10.70 9.69
N ARG A 48 -18.02 10.35 9.23
CA ARG A 48 -16.99 11.34 8.86
C ARG A 48 -16.36 10.93 7.54
N TYR A 49 -16.02 11.93 6.75
CA TYR A 49 -15.19 11.80 5.58
C TYR A 49 -13.81 12.37 5.89
N SER A 50 -12.77 11.61 5.54
CA SER A 50 -11.38 12.03 5.68
C SER A 50 -10.59 11.60 4.45
N LEU A 51 -9.60 12.42 4.07
CA LEU A 51 -8.61 12.02 3.09
C LEU A 51 -7.89 10.76 3.59
N GLY A 52 -7.91 9.72 2.78
CA GLY A 52 -7.21 8.47 3.03
C GLY A 52 -6.06 8.24 2.06
N GLY A 53 -5.38 7.10 2.24
CA GLY A 53 -4.29 6.67 1.38
C GLY A 53 -2.93 7.19 1.83
N ASN A 54 -1.99 6.27 2.09
CA ASN A 54 -0.66 6.58 2.61
C ASN A 54 0.05 7.65 1.75
N ALA A 55 0.03 7.50 0.43
CA ALA A 55 0.68 8.44 -0.48
C ALA A 55 0.13 9.86 -0.37
N ALA A 56 -1.20 10.02 -0.30
CA ALA A 56 -1.83 11.33 -0.17
C ALA A 56 -1.55 11.97 1.20
N CYS A 57 -1.56 11.18 2.27
CA CYS A 57 -1.22 11.65 3.62
C CYS A 57 0.25 12.08 3.72
N ILE A 58 1.19 11.28 3.20
CA ILE A 58 2.62 11.60 3.18
C ILE A 58 2.86 12.86 2.34
N ALA A 59 2.27 12.93 1.14
CA ALA A 59 2.42 14.08 0.26
C ALA A 59 1.91 15.37 0.91
N SER A 60 0.74 15.30 1.56
CA SER A 60 0.18 16.45 2.30
C SER A 60 1.07 16.85 3.46
N ARG A 61 1.64 15.89 4.20
CA ARG A 61 2.55 16.20 5.31
C ARG A 61 3.83 16.86 4.82
N LEU A 62 4.50 16.29 3.81
CA LEU A 62 5.71 16.86 3.23
C LEU A 62 5.49 18.28 2.69
N PHE A 63 4.36 18.50 2.02
CA PHE A 63 3.99 19.82 1.51
C PHE A 63 3.85 20.84 2.64
N ASN A 64 3.21 20.45 3.74
CA ASN A 64 3.04 21.31 4.92
C ASN A 64 4.37 21.61 5.65
N GLU A 65 5.40 20.77 5.47
CA GLU A 65 6.76 21.04 5.96
C GLU A 65 7.58 21.93 5.01
N GLY A 66 6.98 22.39 3.90
CA GLY A 66 7.61 23.31 2.94
C GLY A 66 8.32 22.62 1.78
N CYS A 67 8.12 21.32 1.57
CA CYS A 67 8.65 20.62 0.39
C CYS A 67 7.84 20.97 -0.88
N GLU A 68 8.52 20.99 -2.03
CA GLU A 68 7.85 20.89 -3.33
C GLU A 68 7.41 19.43 -3.53
N VAL A 69 6.11 19.20 -3.70
CA VAL A 69 5.55 17.85 -3.72
C VAL A 69 4.73 17.60 -4.98
N MET A 70 5.03 16.49 -5.64
CA MET A 70 4.23 15.89 -6.68
C MET A 70 3.63 14.57 -6.19
N LEU A 71 2.30 14.45 -6.25
CA LEU A 71 1.56 13.24 -5.89
C LEU A 71 1.00 12.58 -7.15
N ALA A 72 1.33 11.31 -7.34
CA ALA A 72 0.71 10.48 -8.37
C ALA A 72 -0.57 9.82 -7.84
N ALA A 73 -1.74 10.34 -8.19
CA ALA A 73 -3.01 9.80 -7.76
C ALA A 73 -4.10 9.98 -8.83
N THR A 74 -5.06 9.05 -8.86
CA THR A 74 -6.29 9.19 -9.64
C THR A 74 -7.39 9.61 -8.68
N LEU A 75 -7.81 10.87 -8.79
CA LEU A 75 -8.78 11.50 -7.88
C LEU A 75 -9.90 12.16 -8.70
N THR A 76 -11.08 12.31 -8.09
CA THR A 76 -12.05 13.27 -8.62
C THR A 76 -11.57 14.70 -8.39
N PRO A 77 -12.04 15.68 -9.19
CA PRO A 77 -11.77 17.10 -8.93
C PRO A 77 -12.22 17.56 -7.55
N GLN A 78 -13.22 16.89 -6.95
CA GLN A 78 -13.72 17.24 -5.63
C GLN A 78 -12.80 16.72 -4.53
N LEU A 79 -12.34 15.46 -4.61
CA LEU A 79 -11.37 14.91 -3.66
C LEU A 79 -10.03 15.65 -3.75
N GLN A 80 -9.61 16.06 -4.94
CA GLN A 80 -8.38 16.85 -5.11
C GLN A 80 -8.41 18.17 -4.32
N LYS A 81 -9.57 18.80 -4.11
CA LYS A 81 -9.70 20.02 -3.29
C LYS A 81 -9.43 19.79 -1.81
N SER A 82 -9.43 18.55 -1.34
CA SER A 82 -9.06 18.21 0.04
C SER A 82 -7.55 18.20 0.28
N LEU A 83 -6.74 18.20 -0.80
CA LEU A 83 -5.29 18.31 -0.72
C LEU A 83 -4.85 19.78 -0.56
N PRO A 84 -3.67 20.04 0.03
CA PRO A 84 -3.12 21.39 0.12
C PRO A 84 -3.05 22.11 -1.23
N SER A 85 -3.44 23.39 -1.24
CA SER A 85 -3.38 24.23 -2.44
C SER A 85 -1.94 24.46 -2.87
N GLY A 86 -1.56 24.00 -4.06
CA GLY A 86 -0.20 24.10 -4.61
C GLY A 86 0.51 22.75 -4.75
N LEU A 87 -0.02 21.69 -4.13
CA LEU A 87 0.48 20.33 -4.33
C LEU A 87 0.17 19.89 -5.77
N LYS A 88 1.21 19.52 -6.53
CA LYS A 88 1.06 19.06 -7.92
C LYS A 88 0.51 17.64 -7.95
N VAL A 89 -0.68 17.44 -8.48
CA VAL A 89 -1.27 16.10 -8.66
C VAL A 89 -1.11 15.66 -10.10
N VAL A 90 -0.58 14.45 -10.30
CA VAL A 90 -0.41 13.82 -11.61
C VAL A 90 -1.18 12.51 -11.67
N GLY A 91 -1.77 12.22 -12.82
CA GLY A 91 -2.68 11.10 -12.99
C GLY A 91 -3.88 11.50 -13.83
N LYS A 92 -4.57 10.51 -14.41
CA LYS A 92 -5.82 10.78 -15.13
C LYS A 92 -6.92 11.06 -14.09
N PRO A 93 -7.65 12.20 -14.20
CA PRO A 93 -8.81 12.44 -13.37
C PRO A 93 -9.87 11.35 -13.58
N THR A 94 -10.62 11.05 -12.52
CA THR A 94 -11.75 10.12 -12.56
C THR A 94 -13.05 10.83 -12.18
N THR A 95 -14.19 10.20 -12.48
CA THR A 95 -15.52 10.66 -12.08
C THR A 95 -16.00 10.00 -10.78
N ARG A 96 -15.32 8.95 -10.31
CA ARG A 96 -15.66 8.21 -9.10
C ARG A 96 -14.42 8.06 -8.23
N ASP A 97 -14.51 8.48 -6.97
CA ASP A 97 -13.44 8.29 -6.00
C ASP A 97 -13.36 6.82 -5.56
N ASP A 98 -12.15 6.35 -5.33
CA ASP A 98 -11.89 5.08 -4.66
C ASP A 98 -12.17 5.24 -3.15
N ILE A 99 -13.39 4.93 -2.73
CA ILE A 99 -13.88 5.12 -1.35
C ILE A 99 -13.59 3.88 -0.50
N HIS A 100 -13.10 4.10 0.73
CA HIS A 100 -12.95 3.05 1.75
C HIS A 100 -13.97 3.26 2.86
N LEU A 101 -14.86 2.29 3.04
CA LEU A 101 -15.78 2.27 4.16
C LEU A 101 -15.06 1.67 5.37
N ILE A 102 -14.85 2.48 6.41
CA ILE A 102 -14.18 2.09 7.66
C ILE A 102 -15.25 1.91 8.73
N LEU A 103 -15.46 0.67 9.18
CA LEU A 103 -16.40 0.32 10.23
C LEU A 103 -15.65 0.06 11.53
N GLU A 104 -15.66 1.05 12.42
CA GLU A 104 -14.98 0.98 13.71
C GLU A 104 -15.85 0.33 14.79
N TYR A 105 -15.22 -0.40 15.71
CA TYR A 105 -15.84 -0.96 16.90
C TYR A 105 -14.89 -0.89 18.09
N LYS A 106 -15.44 -0.76 19.30
CA LYS A 106 -14.70 -0.65 20.56
C LYS A 106 -14.58 -2.01 21.23
N ALA A 107 -13.63 -2.12 22.16
CA ALA A 107 -13.55 -3.27 23.05
C ALA A 107 -14.86 -3.36 23.87
N GLY A 108 -15.44 -4.56 23.95
CA GLY A 108 -16.69 -4.84 24.64
C GLY A 108 -17.95 -4.56 23.81
N ASP A 109 -17.85 -3.98 22.61
CA ASP A 109 -19.02 -3.83 21.73
C ASP A 109 -19.56 -5.22 21.38
N SER A 110 -20.88 -5.37 21.45
CA SER A 110 -21.57 -6.63 21.20
C SER A 110 -22.52 -6.54 20.03
N TRP A 111 -22.56 -7.58 19.19
CA TRP A 111 -23.55 -7.72 18.13
C TRP A 111 -24.07 -9.16 18.08
N GLY A 112 -25.32 -9.37 18.49
CA GLY A 112 -25.87 -10.71 18.65
C GLY A 112 -25.05 -11.54 19.65
N PRO A 113 -24.55 -12.73 19.28
CA PRO A 113 -23.73 -13.56 20.17
C PRO A 113 -22.25 -13.15 20.22
N PHE A 114 -21.82 -12.14 19.44
CA PHE A 114 -20.43 -11.75 19.32
C PHE A 114 -20.09 -10.57 20.24
N SER A 115 -18.89 -10.57 20.79
CA SER A 115 -18.34 -9.46 21.59
C SER A 115 -16.91 -9.18 21.14
N ALA A 116 -16.59 -7.91 20.94
CA ALA A 116 -15.28 -7.47 20.50
C ALA A 116 -14.26 -7.55 21.66
N PRO A 117 -13.20 -8.36 21.57
CA PRO A 117 -12.20 -8.46 22.63
C PRO A 117 -11.30 -7.21 22.71
N ARG A 118 -11.26 -6.41 21.63
CA ARG A 118 -10.46 -5.19 21.52
C ARG A 118 -11.11 -4.19 20.59
N ALA A 119 -10.71 -2.92 20.70
CA ALA A 119 -11.08 -1.91 19.73
C ALA A 119 -10.32 -2.13 18.42
N ASN A 120 -11.02 -2.09 17.30
CA ASN A 120 -10.44 -2.30 15.97
C ASN A 120 -11.40 -1.77 14.88
N ARG A 121 -11.04 -1.97 13.61
CA ARG A 121 -11.81 -1.53 12.44
C ARG A 121 -11.85 -2.59 11.36
N PHE A 122 -12.97 -2.65 10.64
CA PHE A 122 -13.13 -3.43 9.41
C PHE A 122 -13.16 -2.48 8.22
N ILE A 123 -12.38 -2.75 7.18
CA ILE A 123 -12.28 -1.88 6.00
C ILE A 123 -12.81 -2.59 4.77
N LEU A 124 -13.81 -1.98 4.14
CA LEU A 124 -14.41 -2.47 2.91
C LEU A 124 -14.16 -1.45 1.78
N HIS A 125 -13.80 -1.92 0.60
CA HIS A 125 -13.58 -1.03 -0.54
C HIS A 125 -14.00 -1.67 -1.87
N ASN A 126 -14.31 -0.85 -2.86
CA ASN A 126 -14.55 -1.23 -4.25
C ASN A 126 -13.70 -0.35 -5.19
N ASP A 127 -12.41 -0.25 -4.85
CA ASP A 127 -11.45 0.56 -5.59
C ASP A 127 -11.22 0.04 -7.00
N GLU A 128 -11.09 0.96 -7.95
CA GLU A 128 -10.77 0.67 -9.35
C GLU A 128 -9.33 1.07 -9.70
N HIS A 129 -8.78 2.09 -9.04
CA HIS A 129 -7.55 2.75 -9.46
C HIS A 129 -6.36 2.43 -8.55
N ASN A 130 -6.55 2.44 -7.23
CA ASN A 130 -5.48 2.23 -6.25
C ASN A 130 -4.82 0.83 -6.40
N PRO A 131 -5.56 -0.29 -6.50
CA PRO A 131 -4.96 -1.61 -6.69
C PRO A 131 -4.14 -1.70 -7.98
N LEU A 132 -4.56 -0.98 -9.03
CA LEU A 132 -3.89 -0.98 -10.32
C LEU A 132 -2.72 0.00 -10.38
N VAL A 133 -2.53 0.85 -9.37
CA VAL A 133 -1.58 1.97 -9.36
C VAL A 133 -1.72 2.78 -10.66
N SER A 134 -2.95 3.16 -11.00
CA SER A 134 -3.30 3.73 -12.32
C SER A 134 -2.59 5.05 -12.66
N SER A 135 -2.04 5.75 -11.67
CA SER A 135 -1.25 6.97 -11.83
C SER A 135 0.23 6.71 -12.15
N LEU A 136 0.69 5.46 -12.17
CA LEU A 136 2.11 5.09 -12.34
C LEU A 136 2.73 5.66 -13.62
N GLU A 137 2.03 5.59 -14.75
CA GLU A 137 2.54 6.10 -16.03
C GLU A 137 2.60 7.62 -16.07
N ALA A 138 1.65 8.30 -15.45
CA ALA A 138 1.69 9.75 -15.34
C ALA A 138 2.87 10.19 -14.47
N LEU A 139 3.14 9.46 -13.39
CA LEU A 139 4.34 9.67 -12.58
C LEU A 139 5.62 9.45 -13.39
N GLU A 140 5.68 8.38 -14.19
CA GLU A 140 6.85 8.05 -15.02
C GLU A 140 7.18 9.18 -16.02
N GLU A 141 6.16 9.79 -16.61
CA GLU A 141 6.35 10.91 -17.53
C GLU A 141 6.87 12.16 -16.81
N GLU A 142 6.27 12.49 -15.67
CA GLU A 142 6.56 13.72 -14.94
C GLU A 142 7.90 13.67 -14.19
N LEU A 143 8.33 12.49 -13.76
CA LEU A 143 9.65 12.27 -13.13
C LEU A 143 10.81 12.65 -14.06
N LYS A 144 10.61 12.71 -15.39
CA LYS A 144 11.65 13.17 -16.33
C LYS A 144 12.04 14.63 -16.10
N ASN A 145 11.13 15.44 -15.54
CA ASN A 145 11.31 16.89 -15.39
C ASN A 145 11.29 17.35 -13.92
N PHE A 146 10.73 16.55 -12.99
CA PHE A 146 10.50 16.95 -11.60
C PHE A 146 11.76 16.94 -10.70
N SER A 147 12.89 16.38 -11.16
CA SER A 147 14.20 16.37 -10.44
C SER A 147 14.08 16.03 -8.94
N ALA A 148 13.40 14.92 -8.62
CA ALA A 148 13.09 14.58 -7.24
C ALA A 148 14.34 14.24 -6.41
N ASP A 149 14.47 14.85 -5.22
CA ASP A 149 15.45 14.42 -4.21
C ASP A 149 15.01 13.14 -3.48
N LEU A 150 13.69 12.92 -3.38
CA LEU A 150 13.07 11.79 -2.69
C LEU A 150 11.90 11.24 -3.52
N LEU A 151 11.91 9.95 -3.80
CA LEU A 151 10.78 9.20 -4.33
C LEU A 151 10.18 8.33 -3.22
N VAL A 152 8.90 8.55 -2.91
CA VAL A 152 8.16 7.73 -1.94
C VAL A 152 7.20 6.79 -2.66
N ILE A 153 7.30 5.50 -2.38
CA ILE A 153 6.39 4.46 -2.86
C ILE A 153 5.53 4.00 -1.69
N SER A 154 4.20 3.95 -1.87
CA SER A 154 3.27 3.38 -0.90
C SER A 154 1.95 2.97 -1.57
N GLY A 155 1.03 2.40 -0.81
CA GLY A 155 -0.30 2.01 -1.30
C GLY A 155 -0.35 0.62 -1.95
N LEU A 156 0.76 -0.12 -1.98
CA LEU A 156 0.81 -1.45 -2.62
C LEU A 156 0.00 -2.51 -1.89
N GLN A 157 -0.37 -2.30 -0.62
CA GLN A 157 -1.31 -3.14 0.11
C GLN A 157 -2.70 -3.19 -0.54
N MET A 158 -3.03 -2.22 -1.39
CA MET A 158 -4.28 -2.23 -2.15
C MET A 158 -4.32 -3.34 -3.21
N MET A 159 -3.17 -3.96 -3.51
CA MET A 159 -3.08 -5.10 -4.41
C MET A 159 -3.45 -6.43 -3.73
N ASP A 160 -3.63 -6.45 -2.40
CA ASP A 160 -4.09 -7.64 -1.68
C ASP A 160 -5.56 -7.94 -1.96
N ASN A 161 -5.84 -9.22 -2.18
CA ASN A 161 -7.14 -9.82 -2.45
C ASN A 161 -7.91 -9.12 -3.59
N TYR A 162 -7.20 -8.39 -4.46
CA TYR A 162 -7.79 -7.74 -5.61
C TYR A 162 -7.83 -8.73 -6.79
N PRO A 163 -8.95 -8.81 -7.53
CA PRO A 163 -9.14 -9.81 -8.59
C PRO A 163 -8.39 -9.41 -9.87
N PHE A 164 -7.06 -9.46 -9.83
CA PHE A 164 -6.23 -9.23 -11.01
C PHE A 164 -6.46 -10.30 -12.07
N ALA A 165 -6.40 -9.88 -13.34
CA ALA A 165 -6.15 -10.81 -14.42
C ALA A 165 -4.75 -11.43 -14.26
N GLU A 166 -4.58 -12.67 -14.72
CA GLU A 166 -3.32 -13.40 -14.60
C GLU A 166 -2.12 -12.59 -15.13
N GLY A 167 -1.05 -12.52 -14.32
CA GLY A 167 0.17 -11.77 -14.62
C GLY A 167 0.05 -10.24 -14.51
N ALA A 168 -1.15 -9.67 -14.28
CA ALA A 168 -1.33 -8.22 -14.29
C ALA A 168 -0.68 -7.53 -13.09
N ARG A 169 -0.75 -8.16 -11.90
CA ARG A 169 -0.15 -7.67 -10.66
C ARG A 169 1.38 -7.62 -10.80
N GLU A 170 1.95 -8.69 -11.32
CA GLU A 170 3.39 -8.88 -11.55
C GLU A 170 3.92 -7.87 -12.57
N ARG A 171 3.19 -7.65 -13.68
CA ARG A 171 3.54 -6.61 -14.65
C ARG A 171 3.53 -5.21 -14.03
N ARG A 172 2.58 -4.91 -13.13
CA ARG A 172 2.56 -3.62 -12.42
C ARG A 172 3.75 -3.47 -11.48
N LEU A 173 4.02 -4.47 -10.64
CA LEU A 173 5.17 -4.46 -9.72
C LEU A 173 6.51 -4.36 -10.47
N SER A 174 6.68 -5.08 -11.58
CA SER A 174 7.88 -4.97 -12.42
C SER A 174 8.04 -3.58 -13.05
N ARG A 175 6.95 -2.85 -13.33
CA ARG A 175 7.05 -1.46 -13.80
C ARG A 175 7.46 -0.50 -12.67
N ILE A 176 6.93 -0.69 -11.46
CA ILE A 176 7.35 0.07 -10.28
C ILE A 176 8.84 -0.15 -10.03
N GLN A 177 9.30 -1.41 -10.02
CA GLN A 177 10.71 -1.77 -9.94
C GLN A 177 11.56 -1.02 -10.98
N LYS A 178 11.16 -1.03 -12.26
CA LYS A 178 11.89 -0.32 -13.34
C LYS A 178 11.90 1.19 -13.13
N GLN A 179 10.81 1.77 -12.65
CA GLN A 179 10.74 3.20 -12.34
C GLN A 179 11.67 3.58 -11.19
N MET A 180 11.73 2.76 -10.13
CA MET A 180 12.66 2.92 -9.02
C MET A 180 14.11 2.79 -9.49
N ALA A 181 14.44 1.75 -10.27
CA ALA A 181 15.79 1.48 -10.75
C ALA A 181 16.33 2.54 -11.74
N ARG A 182 15.44 3.31 -12.38
CA ARG A 182 15.81 4.39 -13.30
C ARG A 182 16.07 5.73 -12.59
N GLN A 183 15.78 5.84 -11.30
CA GLN A 183 16.06 7.07 -10.59
C GLN A 183 17.58 7.34 -10.53
N PRO A 184 18.00 8.61 -10.60
CA PRO A 184 19.40 8.98 -10.36
C PRO A 184 19.88 8.50 -8.98
N LEU A 185 21.17 8.22 -8.84
CA LEU A 185 21.76 7.82 -7.55
C LEU A 185 21.65 8.90 -6.46
N SER A 186 21.40 10.15 -6.85
CA SER A 186 21.14 11.27 -5.93
C SER A 186 19.73 11.22 -5.33
N THR A 187 18.76 10.62 -6.03
CA THR A 187 17.39 10.49 -5.56
C THR A 187 17.29 9.34 -4.57
N ARG A 188 16.84 9.63 -3.35
CA ARG A 188 16.56 8.59 -2.35
C ARG A 188 15.20 7.97 -2.58
N ILE A 189 15.09 6.67 -2.35
CA ILE A 189 13.82 5.94 -2.50
C ILE A 189 13.37 5.42 -1.14
N HIS A 190 12.17 5.80 -0.71
CA HIS A 190 11.54 5.29 0.49
C HIS A 190 10.32 4.44 0.14
N PHE A 191 10.20 3.26 0.74
CA PHE A 191 9.01 2.42 0.63
C PHE A 191 8.28 2.39 1.98
N GLU A 192 7.10 3.01 2.01
CA GLU A 192 6.20 2.93 3.16
C GLU A 192 5.32 1.69 3.01
N MET A 193 5.64 0.67 3.81
CA MET A 193 4.87 -0.55 3.93
C MET A 193 3.55 -0.30 4.65
N ALA A 194 2.67 -1.28 4.53
CA ALA A 194 1.43 -1.35 5.27
C ALA A 194 1.08 -2.83 5.47
N SER A 195 -0.06 -3.11 6.08
CA SER A 195 -0.50 -4.48 6.33
C SER A 195 -0.67 -5.28 5.03
N PHE A 196 0.16 -6.30 4.86
CA PHE A 196 0.06 -7.30 3.78
C PHE A 196 -0.46 -8.63 4.32
N ALA A 197 -1.55 -9.13 3.76
CA ALA A 197 -2.17 -10.40 4.14
C ALA A 197 -1.79 -11.56 3.21
N GLU A 198 -1.49 -11.30 1.93
CA GLU A 198 -1.10 -12.36 0.99
C GLU A 198 0.42 -12.61 1.03
N PRO A 199 0.89 -13.83 1.39
CA PRO A 199 2.31 -14.17 1.32
C PRO A 199 2.89 -14.02 -0.09
N HIS A 200 2.08 -14.26 -1.12
CA HIS A 200 2.52 -14.17 -2.51
C HIS A 200 2.83 -12.73 -2.94
N LEU A 201 1.99 -11.75 -2.57
CA LEU A 201 2.31 -10.34 -2.80
C LEU A 201 3.58 -9.95 -2.05
N MET A 202 3.71 -10.41 -0.80
CA MET A 202 4.87 -10.11 0.02
C MET A 202 6.18 -10.60 -0.62
N HIS A 203 6.20 -11.81 -1.19
CA HIS A 203 7.33 -12.29 -1.98
C HIS A 203 7.65 -11.38 -3.17
N TYR A 204 6.65 -10.95 -3.94
CA TYR A 204 6.91 -10.02 -5.04
C TYR A 204 7.49 -8.69 -4.58
N LEU A 205 7.05 -8.16 -3.43
CA LEU A 205 7.61 -6.93 -2.86
C LEU A 205 9.06 -7.12 -2.43
N MET A 206 9.38 -8.26 -1.83
CA MET A 206 10.76 -8.63 -1.45
C MET A 206 11.69 -8.77 -2.66
N ASP A 207 11.17 -9.12 -3.84
CA ASP A 207 11.97 -9.27 -5.05
C ASP A 207 12.04 -7.97 -5.89
N ASN A 208 10.96 -7.18 -5.91
CA ASN A 208 10.78 -6.11 -6.90
C ASN A 208 10.76 -4.69 -6.30
N VAL A 209 10.51 -4.52 -5.00
CA VAL A 209 10.34 -3.19 -4.39
C VAL A 209 11.37 -2.97 -3.29
N ILE A 210 11.39 -3.84 -2.27
CA ILE A 210 12.26 -3.69 -1.09
C ILE A 210 13.75 -3.56 -1.47
N PRO A 211 14.32 -4.37 -2.40
CA PRO A 211 15.73 -4.25 -2.78
C PRO A 211 16.10 -2.94 -3.50
N TYR A 212 15.09 -2.22 -4.00
CA TYR A 212 15.27 -0.95 -4.72
C TYR A 212 14.98 0.27 -3.85
N ALA A 213 14.58 0.08 -2.59
CA ALA A 213 14.38 1.16 -1.63
C ALA A 213 15.68 1.40 -0.82
N ASP A 214 16.00 2.67 -0.57
CA ASP A 214 17.07 3.07 0.36
C ASP A 214 16.56 3.15 1.81
N SER A 215 15.25 3.19 2.02
CA SER A 215 14.59 3.30 3.32
C SER A 215 13.26 2.57 3.32
N LEU A 216 12.91 1.95 4.45
CA LEU A 216 11.64 1.27 4.68
C LEU A 216 10.92 1.90 5.88
N GLY A 217 9.62 2.13 5.75
CA GLY A 217 8.73 2.50 6.86
C GLY A 217 7.69 1.41 7.08
N MET A 218 7.46 1.05 8.35
CA MET A 218 6.52 -0.02 8.74
C MET A 218 6.21 0.04 10.24
N ASN A 219 5.09 -0.55 10.65
CA ASN A 219 4.77 -0.79 12.06
C ASN A 219 5.37 -2.12 12.56
N GLU A 220 5.12 -2.43 13.83
CA GLU A 220 5.65 -3.62 14.50
C GLU A 220 5.13 -4.95 13.92
N GLN A 221 3.90 -4.99 13.42
CA GLN A 221 3.33 -6.20 12.83
C GLN A 221 3.94 -6.48 11.46
N GLU A 222 4.10 -5.43 10.67
CA GLU A 222 4.72 -5.48 9.35
C GLU A 222 6.22 -5.84 9.44
N LEU A 223 6.93 -5.33 10.45
CA LEU A 223 8.31 -5.72 10.74
C LEU A 223 8.42 -7.21 11.07
N ALA A 224 7.61 -7.70 12.01
CA ALA A 224 7.60 -9.11 12.39
C ALA A 224 7.26 -10.01 11.20
N ASN A 225 6.30 -9.59 10.37
CA ASN A 225 5.93 -10.31 9.15
C ASN A 225 7.06 -10.35 8.13
N LEU A 226 7.73 -9.21 7.90
CA LEU A 226 8.86 -9.14 6.96
C LEU A 226 10.04 -9.99 7.43
N VAL A 227 10.38 -9.95 8.73
CA VAL A 227 11.42 -10.81 9.30
C VAL A 227 11.04 -12.28 9.15
N SER A 228 9.82 -12.67 9.52
CA SER A 228 9.33 -14.04 9.34
C SER A 228 9.39 -14.50 7.88
N MET A 229 9.04 -13.63 6.94
CA MET A 229 9.11 -13.94 5.50
C MET A 229 10.54 -14.20 5.04
N TYR A 230 11.52 -13.39 5.47
CA TYR A 230 12.92 -13.64 5.14
C TYR A 230 13.52 -14.87 5.84
N THR A 231 13.12 -15.17 7.07
CA THR A 231 13.70 -16.28 7.85
C THR A 231 13.02 -17.62 7.55
N HIS A 232 11.71 -17.63 7.31
CA HIS A 232 10.88 -18.83 7.26
C HIS A 232 10.05 -18.97 5.97
N GLY A 233 9.97 -17.93 5.13
CA GLY A 233 9.16 -17.95 3.91
C GLY A 233 7.66 -17.90 4.17
N ASN A 234 7.22 -17.46 5.35
CA ASN A 234 5.81 -17.32 5.70
C ASN A 234 5.57 -16.08 6.57
N VAL A 235 4.32 -15.61 6.57
CA VAL A 235 3.87 -14.47 7.39
C VAL A 235 3.60 -14.97 8.81
N SER A 236 4.05 -14.22 9.82
CA SER A 236 3.76 -14.56 11.22
C SER A 236 2.28 -14.36 11.51
N LEU A 237 1.61 -15.38 12.04
CA LEU A 237 0.20 -15.30 12.41
C LEU A 237 -0.03 -14.58 13.75
N VAL A 238 1.02 -14.36 14.54
CA VAL A 238 0.92 -13.79 15.88
C VAL A 238 2.07 -12.80 16.10
N SER A 239 1.78 -11.52 15.90
CA SER A 239 2.59 -10.42 16.44
C SER A 239 1.92 -9.89 17.71
N ASP A 240 2.72 -9.72 18.75
CA ASP A 240 2.27 -9.01 19.96
C ASP A 240 1.96 -7.56 19.55
N SER A 241 0.76 -7.07 19.87
CA SER A 241 0.37 -5.68 19.58
C SER A 241 1.04 -4.66 20.51
N ASN A 242 1.76 -5.12 21.55
CA ASN A 242 2.59 -4.28 22.41
C ASN A 242 3.99 -4.92 22.61
N PRO A 243 4.77 -5.09 21.53
CA PRO A 243 6.05 -5.78 21.63
C PRO A 243 7.03 -4.95 22.45
N ARG A 244 7.93 -5.62 23.16
CA ARG A 244 9.00 -4.94 23.89
C ARG A 244 9.89 -4.20 22.90
N VAL A 245 10.25 -2.95 23.22
CA VAL A 245 11.16 -2.13 22.39
C VAL A 245 12.44 -2.87 22.02
N ALA A 246 13.02 -3.64 22.95
CA ALA A 246 14.21 -4.44 22.69
C ALA A 246 13.99 -5.47 21.57
N THR A 247 12.84 -6.15 21.55
CA THR A 247 12.48 -7.14 20.52
C THR A 247 12.36 -6.46 19.15
N VAL A 248 11.66 -5.33 19.07
CA VAL A 248 11.53 -4.55 17.83
C VAL A 248 12.92 -4.12 17.31
N LEU A 249 13.79 -3.62 18.19
CA LEU A 249 15.15 -3.24 17.81
C LEU A 249 16.00 -4.42 17.33
N ASP A 250 15.84 -5.60 17.93
CA ASP A 250 16.54 -6.81 17.51
C ASP A 250 16.07 -7.26 16.12
N GLU A 251 14.75 -7.23 15.86
CA GLU A 251 14.15 -7.50 14.56
C GLU A 251 14.63 -6.52 13.49
N MET A 252 14.64 -5.21 13.78
CA MET A 252 15.19 -4.20 12.87
C MET A 252 16.67 -4.45 12.55
N ARG A 253 17.49 -4.77 13.57
CA ARG A 253 18.92 -5.09 13.36
C ARG A 253 19.09 -6.39 12.57
N HIS A 254 18.22 -7.37 12.76
CA HIS A 254 18.25 -8.60 11.98
C HIS A 254 17.94 -8.29 10.51
N LEU A 255 16.87 -7.56 10.25
CA LEU A 255 16.44 -7.17 8.90
C LEU A 255 17.56 -6.46 8.13
N VAL A 256 18.20 -5.45 8.72
CA VAL A 256 19.30 -4.70 8.07
C VAL A 256 20.53 -5.57 7.79
N LYS A 257 20.73 -6.67 8.54
CA LYS A 257 21.85 -7.59 8.31
C LYS A 257 21.56 -8.64 7.22
N LEU A 258 20.32 -8.77 6.77
CA LEU A 258 19.97 -9.75 5.76
C LEU A 258 20.55 -9.32 4.39
N PRO A 259 21.30 -10.21 3.70
CA PRO A 259 21.91 -9.89 2.41
C PRO A 259 20.89 -9.45 1.35
N ALA A 260 19.68 -10.00 1.40
CA ALA A 260 18.58 -9.70 0.47
C ALA A 260 17.89 -8.35 0.74
N ALA A 261 17.99 -7.82 1.96
CA ALA A 261 17.48 -6.49 2.32
C ALA A 261 18.53 -5.38 2.10
N THR A 262 19.80 -5.77 1.92
CA THR A 262 20.94 -4.87 1.66
C THR A 262 21.48 -4.93 0.24
N SER A 263 20.97 -5.85 -0.59
CA SER A 263 21.43 -6.02 -1.95
C SER A 263 20.76 -5.02 -2.91
N LYS A 264 21.47 -3.93 -3.24
CA LYS A 264 21.40 -3.33 -4.58
C LYS A 264 22.03 -4.28 -5.61
N GLN A 265 21.67 -5.57 -5.63
CA GLN A 265 22.43 -6.58 -6.40
C GLN A 265 22.37 -6.29 -7.90
N ALA A 266 23.42 -5.58 -8.33
CA ALA A 266 24.44 -6.02 -9.25
C ALA A 266 23.93 -6.32 -10.67
N ASN A 267 24.10 -5.33 -11.56
CA ASN A 267 24.76 -5.46 -12.87
C ASN A 267 24.25 -4.38 -13.85
N PHE A 268 24.75 -3.14 -13.72
CA PHE A 268 25.20 -2.50 -14.96
C PHE A 268 26.58 -3.08 -15.21
N ARG A 269 26.65 -4.03 -16.15
CA ARG A 269 27.93 -4.52 -16.69
C ARG A 269 28.79 -3.32 -17.03
N ILE A 270 29.95 -3.23 -16.39
CA ILE A 270 31.11 -2.57 -16.97
C ILE A 270 31.49 -3.43 -18.18
N GLU A 271 30.98 -3.11 -19.37
CA GLU A 271 31.68 -3.46 -20.59
C GLU A 271 32.63 -2.30 -20.90
N THR A 272 33.83 -2.43 -20.33
CA THR A 272 35.02 -1.72 -20.74
C THR A 272 35.18 -1.82 -22.25
N THR A 273 35.21 -0.67 -22.88
CA THR A 273 35.73 -0.43 -24.22
C THR A 273 37.15 -1.01 -24.30
N MET A 274 37.32 -2.10 -25.04
CA MET A 274 38.61 -2.37 -25.67
C MET A 274 38.53 -1.94 -27.13
N LYS A 275 38.99 -0.71 -27.38
CA LYS A 275 39.57 -0.37 -28.67
C LYS A 275 40.83 -1.23 -28.82
N ALA A 276 40.74 -2.28 -29.62
CA ALA A 276 41.93 -2.84 -30.23
C ALA A 276 42.34 -1.92 -31.38
N SER A 277 43.26 -1.02 -31.10
CA SER A 277 44.16 -0.47 -32.10
C SER A 277 45.28 -1.48 -32.33
N SER A 278 45.34 -2.04 -33.52
CA SER A 278 46.57 -2.63 -34.07
C SER A 278 46.59 -2.34 -35.56
N SER A 279 47.54 -1.47 -35.92
CA SER A 279 48.32 -1.39 -37.17
C SER A 279 47.80 -2.14 -38.39
#